data_AF-A0A6N7M4G2-F1
#
_entry.id   AF-A0A6N7M4G2-F1
#
_cell.length_a   1.000
_cell.length_b   1.000
_cell.length_c   1.000
_cell.angle_alpha   90.00
_cell.angle_beta   90.00
_cell.angle_gamma   90.00
#
_symmetry.space_group_name_H-M   'P 1'
#
loop_
_entity.id
_entity.type
_entity.pdbx_description
1 polymer ?
#
loop_
_entity_poly.entity_id
_entity_poly.type
_entity_poly.pdbx_seq_one_letter_code
_entity_poly.pdbx_strand_id
1 'polypeptide(L)' 'MIDYHLHTKLCRHATGEMAEYIETAVAKGIEEVCFTPHIPMPDFYGRNLRMEPADMEIYLAEIDKLKKKYPDMVILTG' A
#
# COMPACT_ATOMS: atom_id res chain seq x y z
N MET A 1 -15.44 -9.12 -3.24
CA MET A 1 -15.49 -8.12 -2.12
C MET A 1 -14.30 -7.18 -2.25
N ILE A 2 -14.40 -5.91 -1.81
CA ILE A 2 -13.39 -4.86 -2.08
C ILE A 2 -12.92 -4.13 -0.81
N ASP A 3 -11.65 -3.70 -0.77
CA ASP A 3 -11.10 -2.78 0.25
C ASP A 3 -10.19 -1.72 -0.38
N TYR A 4 -10.63 -0.46 -0.38
CA TYR A 4 -9.93 0.63 -1.05
C TYR A 4 -9.19 1.58 -0.12
N HIS A 5 -9.02 1.24 1.16
CA HIS A 5 -8.36 2.11 2.11
C HIS A 5 -7.26 1.39 2.89
N LEU A 6 -6.26 0.88 2.16
CA LEU A 6 -5.12 0.20 2.77
C LEU A 6 -3.91 1.13 2.91
N HIS A 7 -3.35 1.17 4.11
CA HIS A 7 -2.05 1.81 4.34
C HIS A 7 -0.89 0.87 4.07
N THR A 8 0.32 1.42 4.05
CA THR A 8 1.57 0.68 3.95
C THR A 8 2.49 1.14 5.07
N LYS A 9 3.48 0.32 5.47
CA LYS A 9 4.48 0.73 6.48
C LYS A 9 5.23 2.03 6.13
N LEU A 10 5.23 2.44 4.87
CA LEU A 10 5.84 3.68 4.40
C LEU A 10 5.14 4.93 4.98
N CYS A 11 3.90 4.82 5.48
CA CYS A 11 3.25 5.91 6.23
C CYS A 11 3.74 6.04 7.68
N ARG A 12 4.70 5.21 8.12
CA ARG A 12 5.42 5.27 9.41
C ARG A 12 4.58 5.06 10.68
N HIS A 13 3.31 4.76 10.53
CA HIS A 13 2.39 4.41 11.63
C HIS A 13 1.49 3.20 11.32
N ALA A 14 1.68 2.57 10.15
CA ALA A 14 1.19 1.23 9.85
C ALA A 14 2.35 0.24 9.88
N THR A 15 2.04 -1.05 10.05
CA THR A 15 3.02 -2.13 10.13
C THR A 15 2.67 -3.25 9.17
N GLY A 16 3.65 -4.09 8.82
CA GLY A 16 3.46 -5.20 7.89
C GLY A 16 3.86 -4.83 6.46
N GLU A 17 4.28 -5.85 5.73
CA GLU A 17 4.60 -5.79 4.32
C GLU A 17 3.32 -5.80 3.49
N MET A 18 3.32 -5.08 2.37
CA MET A 18 2.15 -5.02 1.48
C MET A 18 1.73 -6.42 0.98
N ALA A 19 2.68 -7.36 0.85
CA ALA A 19 2.37 -8.75 0.53
C ALA A 19 1.51 -9.45 1.60
N GLU A 20 1.75 -9.18 2.89
CA GLU A 20 0.97 -9.75 3.99
C GLU A 20 -0.48 -9.24 3.97
N TYR A 21 -0.68 -7.99 3.55
CA TYR A 21 -2.01 -7.41 3.32
C TYR A 21 -2.73 -8.12 2.18
N ILE A 22 -2.05 -8.37 1.05
CA ILE A 22 -2.62 -9.11 -0.07
C ILE A 22 -2.98 -10.54 0.34
N GLU A 23 -2.08 -11.25 1.03
CA GLU A 23 -2.33 -12.62 1.50
C GLU A 23 -3.53 -12.70 2.44
N THR A 24 -3.65 -11.71 3.33
CA THR A 24 -4.83 -11.58 4.21
C THR A 24 -6.11 -11.29 3.43
N ALA A 25 -6.05 -10.43 2.41
CA ALA A 25 -7.20 -10.11 1.56
C ALA A 25 -7.68 -11.35 0.81
N VAL A 26 -6.76 -12.11 0.20
CA VAL A 26 -7.05 -13.38 -0.49
C VAL A 26 -7.68 -14.38 0.47
N ALA A 27 -7.12 -14.56 1.67
CA ALA A 27 -7.67 -15.47 2.68
C ALA A 27 -9.10 -15.09 3.13
N LYS A 28 -9.47 -13.80 3.03
CA LYS A 28 -10.80 -13.29 3.34
C LYS A 28 -11.77 -13.30 2.15
N GLY A 29 -11.34 -13.75 0.97
CA GLY A 29 -12.15 -13.70 -0.25
C GLY A 29 -12.36 -12.28 -0.79
N ILE A 30 -11.45 -11.35 -0.48
CA ILE A 30 -11.38 -10.04 -1.11
C ILE A 30 -10.67 -10.21 -2.44
N GLU A 31 -11.26 -9.69 -3.51
CA GLU A 31 -10.79 -9.88 -4.89
C GLU A 31 -10.09 -8.63 -5.42
N GLU A 32 -10.30 -7.50 -4.75
CA GLU A 32 -9.77 -6.21 -5.17
C GLU A 32 -9.39 -5.34 -3.98
N VAL A 33 -8.21 -4.73 -4.06
CA VAL A 33 -7.72 -3.79 -3.05
C VAL A 33 -7.12 -2.54 -3.67
N CYS A 34 -7.15 -1.43 -2.93
CA CYS A 34 -6.39 -0.21 -3.25
C CYS A 34 -5.54 0.21 -2.06
N PHE A 35 -4.24 0.40 -2.30
CA PHE A 35 -3.37 1.06 -1.33
C PHE A 35 -3.54 2.58 -1.47
N THR A 36 -3.82 3.25 -0.36
CA THR A 36 -3.99 4.70 -0.25
C THR A 36 -3.23 5.23 0.98
N PRO A 37 -1.90 5.04 1.07
CA PRO A 37 -1.11 5.50 2.20
C PRO A 37 -1.06 7.03 2.27
N HIS A 38 -0.61 7.57 3.42
CA HIS A 38 -0.44 9.01 3.53
C HIS A 38 0.72 9.50 2.65
N ILE A 39 0.36 10.32 1.67
CA ILE A 39 1.27 10.87 0.67
C ILE A 39 2.31 11.81 1.29
N PRO A 40 3.46 12.01 0.61
CA PRO A 40 4.41 13.04 0.97
C PRO A 40 3.78 14.44 0.92
N MET A 41 4.21 15.31 1.82
CA MET A 41 3.84 16.73 1.82
C MET A 41 5.09 17.60 2.08
N PRO A 42 5.12 18.84 1.57
CA PRO A 42 6.29 19.73 1.70
C PRO A 42 6.64 20.11 3.15
N ASP A 43 5.64 20.17 4.03
CA ASP A 43 5.82 20.66 5.39
C ASP A 43 6.23 19.58 6.39
N PHE A 44 6.99 20.02 7.40
CA PHE A 44 7.53 19.16 8.45
C PHE A 44 6.47 18.34 9.17
N TYR A 45 5.23 18.87 9.32
CA TYR A 45 4.22 18.51 10.33
C TYR A 45 4.12 17.00 10.69
N GLY A 46 3.08 16.22 10.57
CA GLY A 46 3.11 15.18 9.55
C GLY A 46 4.16 14.05 9.51
N ARG A 47 5.47 14.30 9.62
CA ARG A 47 6.51 13.42 9.04
C ARG A 47 6.59 12.00 9.58
N ASN A 48 6.14 11.74 10.80
CA ASN A 48 6.05 10.39 11.38
C ASN A 48 4.73 9.67 11.04
N LEU A 49 3.86 10.31 10.28
CA LEU A 49 2.55 9.82 9.89
C LEU A 49 2.40 9.77 8.35
N ARG A 50 3.49 9.83 7.57
CA ARG A 50 3.41 9.78 6.11
C ARG A 50 4.71 9.37 5.45
N MET A 51 4.62 9.07 4.17
CA MET A 51 5.75 8.85 3.29
C MET A 51 6.60 10.11 3.15
N GLU A 52 7.90 9.93 2.90
CA GLU A 52 8.75 10.98 2.34
C GLU A 52 8.73 10.93 0.81
N PRO A 53 9.09 12.04 0.12
CA PRO A 53 9.13 12.06 -1.35
C PRO A 53 9.95 10.92 -1.96
N ALA A 54 11.06 10.52 -1.31
CA ALA A 54 11.90 9.41 -1.74
C ALA A 54 11.23 8.03 -1.62
N ASP A 55 10.22 7.88 -0.75
CA ASP A 55 9.50 6.62 -0.57
C ASP A 55 8.53 6.33 -1.73
N MET A 56 8.21 7.33 -2.56
CA MET A 56 7.26 7.17 -3.67
C MET A 56 7.72 6.14 -4.71
N GLU A 57 9.00 6.15 -5.06
CA GLU A 57 9.54 5.17 -6.00
C GLU A 57 9.47 3.75 -5.44
N ILE A 58 9.74 3.60 -4.13
CA ILE A 58 9.63 2.31 -3.42
C ILE A 58 8.19 1.82 -3.44
N TYR A 59 7.23 2.70 -3.11
CA TYR A 59 5.81 2.38 -3.07
C TYR A 59 5.29 1.87 -4.42
N LEU A 60 5.58 2.61 -5.50
CA LEU A 60 5.11 2.25 -6.85
C LEU A 60 5.77 0.94 -7.33
N ALA A 61 7.07 0.79 -7.11
CA ALA A 61 7.78 -0.44 -7.48
C ALA A 61 7.24 -1.67 -6.74
N GLU A 62 6.85 -1.52 -5.47
CA GLU A 62 6.31 -2.63 -4.69
C GLU A 62 4.92 -3.04 -5.17
N ILE A 63 4.06 -2.08 -5.53
CA ILE A 63 2.77 -2.41 -6.15
C ILE A 63 2.97 -3.14 -7.47
N ASP A 64 3.88 -2.69 -8.32
CA ASP A 64 4.14 -3.36 -9.60
C ASP A 64 4.67 -4.78 -9.42
N LYS A 65 5.48 -5.04 -8.39
CA LYS A 65 5.90 -6.40 -8.02
C LYS A 65 4.71 -7.24 -7.56
N LEU A 66 3.82 -6.68 -6.73
CA LEU A 66 2.65 -7.40 -6.23
C LEU A 66 1.66 -7.75 -7.34
N LYS A 67 1.37 -6.81 -8.25
CA LYS A 67 0.54 -7.06 -9.44
C LYS A 67 1.05 -8.24 -10.28
N LYS A 68 2.38 -8.39 -10.39
CA LYS A 68 3.00 -9.53 -11.09
C LYS A 68 2.95 -10.82 -10.27
N LYS A 69 3.11 -10.73 -8.95
CA LYS A 69 3.12 -11.89 -8.05
C LYS A 69 1.73 -12.49 -7.82
N TYR A 70 0.68 -11.67 -7.86
CA TYR A 70 -0.71 -12.07 -7.61
C TYR A 70 -1.60 -11.69 -8.80
N PRO A 71 -1.47 -12.36 -9.96
CA PRO A 71 -2.20 -11.99 -11.19
C PRO A 71 -3.73 -12.15 -11.09
N ASP A 72 -4.20 -12.98 -10.17
CA ASP A 72 -5.64 -13.23 -9.93
C ASP A 72 -6.28 -12.19 -8.99
N MET A 73 -5.49 -11.27 -8.43
CA MET A 73 -5.93 -10.22 -7.53
C MET A 73 -5.89 -8.87 -8.24
N VAL A 74 -6.96 -8.07 -8.14
CA VAL A 74 -6.92 -6.70 -8.63
C VAL A 74 -6.29 -5.79 -7.57
N ILE A 75 -5.13 -5.23 -7.88
CA ILE A 75 -4.35 -4.37 -6.96
C ILE A 75 -4.25 -2.98 -7.56
N LEU A 76 -4.86 -2.00 -6.90
CA LEU A 76 -4.88 -0.60 -7.32
C LEU A 76 -3.92 0.27 -6.49
N THR A 77 -3.57 1.41 -7.06
CA THR A 77 -2.69 2.41 -6.47
C THR A 77 -3.44 3.72 -6.35
N GLY A 78 -3.50 4.28 -5.14
CA GLY A 78 -3.93 5.64 -4.86
C GLY A 78 -2.92 6.41 -4.03
#